data_AF-A0A374BL55-F1
#
_entry.id   AF-A0A374BL55-F1
#
_cell.length_a   1.000
_cell.length_b   1.000
_cell.length_c   1.000
_cell.angle_alpha   90.00
_cell.angle_beta   90.00
_cell.angle_gamma   90.00
#
_symmetry.space_group_name_H-M   'P 1'
#
loop_
_entity.id
_entity.type
_entity.pdbx_description
1 polymer ?
#
loop_
_entity_poly.entity_id
_entity_poly.type
_entity_poly.pdbx_seq_one_letter_code
_entity_poly.pdbx_strand_id
1 'polypeptide(L)'
;MNNTYTILPFRFARFNEEEYLLSNDVGEYIFLKNDDFHKFVNGELDPTSDLFYDIESKQIATTDKVEDVVKMLATKFRTKKSILEDFTSLHMVVPTLRCNSSCIYCQVKRHESTDHSADMTKKTAKNIVKNLLAELKNRLKI
;
A
#
# COMPACT_ATOMS: atom_id res chain seq x y z
N MET A 1 9.57 -25.19 -22.92
CA MET A 1 9.71 -25.21 -21.45
C MET A 1 8.34 -25.59 -20.91
N ASN A 2 8.18 -26.82 -20.39
CA ASN A 2 6.96 -27.20 -19.68
C ASN A 2 7.09 -26.62 -18.28
N ASN A 3 6.56 -25.41 -18.08
CA ASN A 3 6.48 -24.83 -16.75
C ASN A 3 5.48 -25.66 -15.93
N THR A 4 5.94 -26.17 -14.78
CA THR A 4 5.12 -26.93 -13.82
C THR A 4 4.07 -26.06 -13.13
N TYR A 5 4.27 -24.73 -13.13
CA TYR A 5 3.34 -23.73 -12.60
C TYR A 5 3.46 -22.41 -13.39
N THR A 6 2.44 -21.58 -13.25
CA THR A 6 2.42 -20.22 -13.81
C THR A 6 2.75 -19.20 -12.73
N ILE A 7 3.70 -18.32 -13.04
CA ILE A 7 4.06 -17.18 -12.20
C ILE A 7 3.06 -16.05 -12.43
N LEU A 8 2.54 -15.48 -11.35
CA LEU A 8 1.62 -14.33 -11.37
C LEU A 8 2.40 -13.02 -11.16
N PRO A 9 1.82 -11.85 -11.41
CA PRO A 9 2.52 -10.58 -11.20
C PRO A 9 2.96 -10.39 -9.74
N PHE A 10 4.26 -10.27 -9.52
CA PHE A 10 4.86 -9.95 -8.22
C PHE A 10 6.04 -8.99 -8.39
N ARG A 11 6.40 -8.29 -7.31
CA ARG A 11 7.64 -7.52 -7.18
C ARG A 11 8.57 -8.25 -6.24
N PHE A 12 9.88 -8.13 -6.46
CA PHE A 12 10.88 -8.67 -5.57
C PHE A 12 12.02 -7.67 -5.34
N ALA A 13 12.65 -7.80 -4.18
CA ALA A 13 13.87 -7.10 -3.83
C ALA A 13 14.75 -8.01 -2.97
N ARG A 14 16.07 -7.87 -3.12
CA ARG A 14 17.00 -8.51 -2.18
C ARG A 14 16.82 -7.86 -0.82
N PHE A 15 16.46 -8.65 0.19
CA PHE A 15 16.21 -8.15 1.54
C PHE A 15 17.50 -8.12 2.37
N ASN A 16 18.31 -9.17 2.25
CA ASN A 16 19.62 -9.29 2.88
C ASN A 16 20.54 -10.17 2.00
N GLU A 17 21.65 -10.65 2.55
CA GLU A 17 22.60 -11.50 1.80
C GLU A 17 22.04 -12.89 1.47
N GLU A 18 21.06 -13.38 2.24
CA GLU A 18 20.53 -14.74 2.17
C GLU A 18 19.16 -14.83 1.49
N GLU A 19 18.39 -13.74 1.47
CA GLU A 19 16.95 -13.77 1.15
C GLU A 19 16.47 -12.66 0.21
N TYR A 20 15.43 -13.01 -0.54
CA TYR A 20 14.61 -12.12 -1.34
C TYR A 20 13.22 -11.95 -0.71
N LEU A 21 12.77 -10.70 -0.64
CA LEU A 21 11.38 -10.36 -0.34
C LEU A 21 10.58 -10.34 -1.65
N LEU A 22 9.51 -11.13 -1.71
CA LEU A 22 8.52 -11.11 -2.78
C LEU A 22 7.22 -10.50 -2.25
N SER A 23 6.54 -9.71 -3.08
CA SER A 23 5.26 -9.10 -2.74
C SER A 23 4.36 -8.95 -3.96
N ASN A 24 3.05 -8.95 -3.76
CA ASN A 24 2.08 -8.71 -4.83
C ASN A 24 1.29 -7.40 -4.63
N ASP A 25 0.45 -7.04 -5.59
CA ASP A 25 -0.31 -5.78 -5.55
C ASP A 25 -1.42 -5.75 -4.48
N VAL A 26 -1.80 -6.92 -3.94
CA VAL A 26 -2.79 -7.03 -2.86
C VAL A 26 -2.13 -6.99 -1.47
N GLY A 27 -0.80 -6.97 -1.39
CA GLY A 27 -0.03 -6.83 -0.15
C GLY A 27 0.29 -8.14 0.56
N GLU A 28 0.12 -9.27 -0.12
CA GLU A 28 0.75 -10.52 0.34
C GLU A 28 2.26 -10.41 0.12
N TYR A 29 3.02 -11.08 0.98
CA TYR A 29 4.48 -11.16 0.88
C TYR A 29 5.03 -12.48 1.42
N ILE A 30 6.22 -12.84 0.95
CA ILE A 30 6.99 -14.01 1.40
C ILE A 30 8.49 -13.73 1.27
N PHE A 31 9.28 -14.30 2.17
CA PHE A 31 10.74 -14.31 2.06
C PHE A 31 11.19 -15.67 1.52
N LEU A 32 12.04 -15.64 0.51
CA LEU A 32 12.64 -16.83 -0.09
C LEU A 32 14.15 -16.75 0.07
N LYS A 33 14.79 -17.86 0.43
CA LYS A 33 16.25 -17.97 0.34
C LYS A 33 16.70 -17.79 -1.11
N ASN A 34 17.93 -17.33 -1.32
CA ASN A 34 18.47 -17.09 -2.66
C ASN A 34 18.28 -18.29 -3.60
N ASP A 35 18.61 -19.49 -3.15
CA ASP A 35 18.51 -20.70 -3.97
C ASP A 35 17.05 -21.02 -4.33
N ASP A 36 16.13 -20.87 -3.37
CA ASP A 36 14.72 -21.12 -3.59
C ASP A 36 14.09 -20.06 -4.49
N PHE A 37 14.50 -18.80 -4.37
CA PHE A 37 14.10 -17.73 -5.28
C PHE A 37 14.54 -18.04 -6.71
N HIS A 38 15.79 -18.46 -6.91
CA HIS A 38 16.30 -18.81 -8.23
C HIS A 38 15.57 -20.00 -8.84
N LYS A 39 15.35 -21.08 -8.07
CA LYS A 39 14.52 -22.21 -8.51
C LYS A 39 13.11 -21.76 -8.86
N PHE A 40 12.51 -20.90 -8.03
CA PHE A 40 11.17 -20.39 -8.23
C PHE A 40 11.02 -19.61 -9.54
N VAL A 41 11.90 -18.64 -9.83
CA VAL A 41 11.79 -17.83 -11.05
C VAL A 41 12.14 -18.60 -12.32
N ASN A 42 12.93 -19.67 -12.21
CA ASN A 42 13.31 -20.54 -13.31
C ASN A 42 12.28 -21.65 -13.62
N GLY A 43 11.22 -21.79 -12.81
CA GLY A 43 10.22 -22.85 -12.99
C GLY A 43 10.68 -24.23 -12.48
N GLU A 44 11.68 -24.26 -11.59
CA GLU A 44 12.34 -25.47 -11.09
C GLU A 44 11.90 -25.85 -9.67
N LEU A 45 11.04 -25.05 -9.04
CA LEU A 45 10.50 -25.35 -7.72
C LEU A 45 9.47 -26.49 -7.81
N ASP A 46 9.50 -27.41 -6.86
CA ASP A 46 8.53 -28.51 -6.80
C ASP A 46 7.13 -27.98 -6.44
N PRO A 47 6.12 -28.12 -7.32
CA PRO A 47 4.76 -27.66 -7.04
C PRO A 47 4.07 -28.39 -5.88
N THR A 48 4.61 -29.52 -5.45
CA THR A 48 4.07 -30.31 -4.33
C THR A 48 4.76 -30.03 -3.00
N SER A 49 5.73 -29.12 -2.99
CA SER A 49 6.45 -28.71 -1.77
C SER A 49 5.65 -27.74 -0.92
N ASP A 50 5.87 -27.78 0.40
CA ASP A 50 5.27 -26.83 1.36
C ASP A 50 5.58 -25.37 0.97
N LEU A 51 6.80 -25.11 0.50
CA LEU A 51 7.21 -23.77 0.06
C LEU A 51 6.40 -23.29 -1.15
N PHE A 52 6.12 -24.19 -2.10
CA PHE A 52 5.27 -23.83 -3.24
C PHE A 52 3.84 -23.53 -2.80
N TYR A 53 3.27 -24.32 -1.89
CA TYR A 53 1.94 -24.04 -1.33
C TYR A 53 1.88 -22.70 -0.61
N ASP A 54 2.95 -22.30 0.09
CA ASP A 54 3.05 -20.96 0.68
C ASP A 54 3.04 -19.86 -0.38
N ILE A 55 3.75 -20.04 -1.49
CA ILE A 55 3.77 -19.09 -2.62
C ILE A 55 2.40 -19.02 -3.31
N GLU A 56 1.76 -20.18 -3.51
CA GLU A 56 0.45 -20.30 -4.16
C GLU A 56 -0.68 -19.70 -3.32
N SER A 57 -0.68 -19.93 -2.01
CA SER A 57 -1.66 -19.34 -1.08
C SER A 57 -1.61 -17.80 -1.09
N LYS A 58 -0.43 -17.23 -1.40
CA LYS A 58 -0.18 -15.79 -1.55
C LYS A 58 -0.43 -15.29 -2.97
N GLN A 59 -0.85 -16.16 -3.88
CA GLN A 59 -1.19 -15.84 -5.28
C GLN A 59 -0.01 -15.18 -6.01
N ILE A 60 1.21 -15.66 -5.75
CA ILE A 60 2.43 -15.28 -6.44
C ILE A 60 2.74 -16.27 -7.58
N ALA A 61 2.29 -17.51 -7.44
CA ALA A 61 2.25 -18.51 -8.50
C ALA A 61 0.98 -19.34 -8.38
N THR A 62 0.70 -20.17 -9.39
CA THR A 62 -0.44 -21.09 -9.37
C THR A 62 -0.24 -22.27 -10.30
N THR A 63 -0.82 -23.41 -9.90
CA THR A 63 -1.03 -24.58 -10.76
C THR A 63 -2.44 -24.61 -11.37
N ASP A 64 -3.34 -23.73 -10.93
CA ASP A 64 -4.72 -23.61 -11.39
C ASP A 64 -4.85 -22.77 -12.67
N LYS A 65 -6.09 -22.60 -13.13
CA LYS A 65 -6.44 -21.66 -14.21
C LYS A 65 -6.14 -20.23 -13.80
N VAL A 66 -5.25 -19.59 -14.54
CA VAL A 66 -4.83 -18.20 -14.31
C VAL A 66 -6.01 -17.24 -14.23
N GLU A 67 -7.05 -17.41 -15.06
CA GLU A 67 -8.21 -16.52 -15.06
C GLU A 67 -8.94 -16.47 -13.71
N ASP A 68 -9.04 -17.60 -13.01
CA ASP A 68 -9.77 -17.67 -11.75
C ASP A 68 -8.97 -17.05 -10.61
N VAL A 69 -7.65 -17.29 -10.59
CA VAL A 69 -6.76 -16.66 -9.61
C VAL A 69 -6.66 -15.15 -9.82
N VAL A 70 -6.63 -14.68 -11.07
CA VAL A 70 -6.65 -13.24 -11.39
C VAL A 70 -7.95 -12.59 -10.94
N LYS A 71 -9.10 -13.24 -11.08
CA LYS A 71 -10.37 -12.72 -10.52
C LYS A 71 -10.30 -12.59 -9.01
N MET A 72 -9.72 -13.59 -8.31
CA MET A 72 -9.54 -13.54 -6.86
C MET A 72 -8.60 -12.41 -6.43
N LEU A 73 -7.48 -12.23 -7.12
CA LEU A 73 -6.56 -11.10 -6.91
C LEU A 73 -7.26 -9.76 -7.14
N ALA A 74 -8.05 -9.63 -8.20
CA ALA A 74 -8.79 -8.41 -8.49
C ALA A 74 -9.84 -8.09 -7.39
N THR A 75 -10.50 -9.10 -6.82
CA THR A 75 -11.42 -8.91 -5.68
C THR A 75 -10.66 -8.43 -4.45
N LYS A 76 -9.57 -9.11 -4.06
CA LYS A 76 -8.72 -8.69 -2.93
C LYS A 76 -8.22 -7.26 -3.12
N PHE A 77 -7.80 -6.90 -4.33
CA PHE A 77 -7.33 -5.56 -4.65
C PHE A 77 -8.41 -4.51 -4.45
N ARG A 78 -9.61 -4.73 -4.99
CA ARG A 78 -10.74 -3.82 -4.84
C ARG A 78 -11.13 -3.65 -3.36
N THR A 79 -11.21 -4.74 -2.61
CA THR A 79 -11.51 -4.68 -1.17
C THR A 79 -10.46 -3.89 -0.40
N LYS A 80 -9.17 -4.09 -0.68
CA LYS A 80 -8.08 -3.31 -0.06
C LYS A 80 -8.15 -1.82 -0.42
N LYS A 81 -8.60 -1.51 -1.64
CA LYS A 81 -8.70 -0.15 -2.16
C LYS A 81 -10.09 0.47 -1.97
N SER A 82 -11.02 -0.19 -1.28
CA SER A 82 -12.37 0.36 -1.04
C SER A 82 -12.34 1.69 -0.32
N ILE A 83 -11.31 1.94 0.51
CA ILE A 83 -11.05 3.24 1.14
C ILE A 83 -10.89 4.40 0.15
N LEU A 84 -10.60 4.13 -1.13
CA LEU A 84 -10.50 5.14 -2.19
C LEU A 84 -11.87 5.50 -2.77
N GLU A 85 -12.87 4.62 -2.65
CA GLU A 85 -14.26 4.93 -2.99
C GLU A 85 -14.82 5.97 -2.00
N ASP A 86 -14.36 5.86 -0.75
CA ASP A 86 -14.59 6.84 0.32
C ASP A 86 -13.62 8.04 0.18
N PHE A 87 -13.84 8.87 -0.84
CA PHE A 87 -13.10 10.12 -1.04
C PHE A 87 -13.21 11.00 0.22
N THR A 88 -12.10 11.26 0.91
CA THR A 88 -11.93 12.07 2.16
C THR A 88 -11.94 11.38 3.53
N SER A 89 -11.29 10.21 3.68
CA SER A 89 -11.11 9.60 5.01
C SER A 89 -10.08 10.32 5.91
N LEU A 90 -9.21 11.18 5.35
CA LEU A 90 -8.19 11.92 6.10
C LEU A 90 -8.18 13.40 5.71
N HIS A 91 -8.33 14.27 6.71
CA HIS A 91 -8.16 15.71 6.56
C HIS A 91 -6.94 16.16 7.36
N MET A 92 -5.97 16.76 6.69
CA MET A 92 -4.80 17.37 7.32
C MET A 92 -5.03 18.89 7.39
N VAL A 93 -4.91 19.45 8.59
CA VAL A 93 -5.08 20.90 8.82
C VAL A 93 -3.82 21.44 9.46
N VAL A 94 -3.23 22.47 8.86
CA VAL A 94 -2.04 23.17 9.37
C VAL A 94 -2.51 24.49 9.99
N PRO A 95 -2.70 24.59 11.31
CA PRO A 95 -3.28 25.77 11.94
C PRO A 95 -2.29 26.94 12.04
N THR A 96 -0.99 26.68 11.89
CA THR A 96 0.08 27.67 11.93
C THR A 96 1.30 27.18 11.16
N LEU A 97 2.07 28.09 10.59
CA LEU A 97 3.39 27.81 10.01
C LEU A 97 4.55 28.22 10.93
N ARG A 98 4.24 28.70 12.14
CA ARG A 98 5.22 29.11 13.13
C ARG A 98 5.90 27.89 13.74
N CYS A 99 7.18 27.72 13.46
CA CYS A 99 7.99 26.62 13.99
C CYS A 99 9.42 27.10 14.26
N ASN A 100 10.04 26.66 15.35
CA ASN A 100 11.44 26.95 15.66
C ASN A 100 12.42 25.91 15.09
N SER A 101 11.92 24.88 14.39
CA SER A 101 12.71 23.79 13.81
C SER A 101 12.84 23.94 12.29
N SER A 102 14.02 23.59 11.75
CA SER A 102 14.31 23.57 10.31
C SER A 102 14.45 22.13 9.80
N CYS A 103 13.36 21.36 9.87
CA CYS A 103 13.36 19.95 9.50
C CYS A 103 13.56 19.78 7.98
N ILE A 104 14.43 18.85 7.58
CA ILE A 104 14.67 18.50 6.16
C ILE A 104 13.43 17.91 5.47
N TYR A 105 12.49 17.38 6.26
CA TYR A 105 11.26 16.76 5.80
C TYR A 105 10.03 17.67 5.97
N CYS A 106 10.24 18.97 6.23
CA CYS A 106 9.12 19.88 6.44
C CYS A 106 8.30 20.04 5.16
N GLN A 107 7.04 19.60 5.19
CA GLN A 107 6.13 19.70 4.04
C GLN A 107 5.59 21.12 3.83
N VAL A 108 5.80 22.03 4.78
CA VAL A 108 5.28 23.39 4.74
C VAL A 108 6.41 24.41 4.91
N LYS A 109 6.25 25.61 4.32
CA LYS A 109 7.22 26.69 4.48
C LYS A 109 7.19 27.18 5.92
N ARG A 110 8.34 27.12 6.61
CA ARG A 110 8.52 27.63 7.96
C ARG A 110 8.40 29.15 8.01
N HIS A 111 7.69 29.66 9.01
CA HIS A 111 7.72 31.04 9.45
C HIS A 111 8.36 31.16 10.84
N GLU A 112 8.87 32.34 11.17
CA GLU A 112 9.41 32.62 12.50
C GLU A 112 8.36 32.40 13.59
N SER A 113 8.77 31.97 14.78
CA SER A 113 7.85 31.66 15.88
C SER A 113 7.07 32.88 16.38
N THR A 114 7.55 34.09 16.07
CA THR A 114 6.96 35.39 16.40
C THR A 114 6.04 35.93 15.29
N ASP A 115 6.04 35.33 14.10
CA ASP A 115 5.26 35.80 12.94
C ASP A 115 3.80 35.32 13.01
N HIS A 116 2.99 36.00 13.82
CA HIS A 116 1.57 35.71 13.99
C HIS A 116 0.73 35.86 12.70
N SER A 117 1.27 36.48 11.65
CA SER A 117 0.57 36.56 10.36
C SER A 117 0.45 35.18 9.68
N ALA A 118 1.29 34.24 10.10
CA ALA A 118 1.31 32.86 9.61
C ALA A 118 0.33 31.92 10.35
N ASP A 119 -0.49 32.45 11.26
CA ASP A 119 -1.56 31.71 11.95
C ASP A 119 -2.86 31.71 11.13
N MET A 120 -3.55 30.57 11.16
CA MET A 120 -4.87 30.45 10.57
C MET A 120 -5.88 31.35 11.29
N THR A 121 -6.62 32.16 10.54
CA THR A 121 -7.67 32.98 11.14
C THR A 121 -8.82 32.12 11.69
N LYS A 122 -9.49 32.61 12.74
CA LYS A 122 -10.69 31.97 13.31
C LYS A 122 -11.81 31.78 12.27
N LYS A 123 -11.93 32.69 11.30
CA LYS A 123 -12.90 32.59 10.19
C LYS A 123 -12.56 31.40 9.28
N THR A 124 -11.28 31.27 8.89
CA THR A 124 -10.80 30.16 8.07
C THR A 124 -10.99 28.83 8.81
N ALA A 125 -10.64 28.75 10.10
CA ALA A 125 -10.83 27.55 10.91
C ALA A 125 -12.29 27.10 10.96
N LYS A 126 -13.24 28.03 11.16
CA LYS A 126 -14.69 27.74 11.13
C LYS A 126 -15.14 27.21 9.78
N ASN A 127 -14.65 27.79 8.68
CA ASN A 127 -15.00 27.33 7.33
C ASN A 127 -14.46 25.93 7.05
N ILE A 128 -13.23 25.62 7.49
CA ILE A 128 -12.67 24.27 7.37
C ILE A 128 -13.56 23.28 8.11
N VAL A 129 -13.82 23.50 9.40
CA VAL A 129 -14.69 22.60 10.20
C VAL A 129 -16.07 22.43 9.54
N LYS A 130 -16.67 23.51 9.04
CA LYS A 130 -17.95 23.44 8.32
C LYS A 130 -17.87 22.53 7.09
N ASN A 131 -16.82 22.65 6.29
CA ASN A 131 -16.64 21.83 5.08
C ASN A 131 -16.39 20.35 5.44
N LEU A 132 -15.53 20.07 6.43
CA LEU A 132 -15.27 18.72 6.92
C LEU A 132 -16.56 18.03 7.38
N LEU A 133 -17.38 18.73 8.16
CA LEU A 133 -18.66 18.20 8.65
C LEU A 133 -19.71 18.06 7.54
N ALA A 134 -19.68 18.91 6.51
CA ALA A 134 -20.59 18.80 5.37
C ALA A 134 -20.29 17.55 4.52
N GLU A 135 -19.01 17.24 4.31
CA GLU A 135 -18.60 16.02 3.62
C GLU A 135 -19.01 14.75 4.39
N LEU A 136 -18.89 14.75 5.72
CA LEU A 136 -19.35 13.64 6.57
C LEU A 136 -20.87 13.41 6.49
N LYS A 137 -21.68 14.48 6.34
CA LYS A 137 -23.13 14.35 6.17
C LYS A 137 -23.51 13.68 4.85
N ASN A 138 -22.75 13.90 3.78
CA ASN A 138 -22.99 13.23 2.50
C ASN A 138 -22.63 11.73 2.53
N ARG A 139 -21.85 11.28 3.54
CA ARG A 139 -21.51 9.87 3.76
C ARG A 139 -22.53 9.11 4.61
N LEU A 140 -23.19 9.78 5.55
CA LEU A 140 -24.26 9.19 6.35
C LEU A 140 -25.55 9.11 5.51
N LYS A 141 -25.62 8.15 4.59
CA LYS A 141 -26.88 7.70 4.00
C LYS A 141 -27.66 6.94 5.08
N ILE A 142 -28.37 7.66 5.94
CA ILE A 142 -29.50 7.11 6.71
C ILE A 142 -30.76 7.36 5.90
#